data_AF-A0A382TZC1-F1
#
_entry.id   AF-A0A382TZC1-F1
#
_cell.length_a   1.000
_cell.length_b   1.000
_cell.length_c   1.000
_cell.angle_alpha   90.00
_cell.angle_beta   90.00
_cell.angle_gamma   90.00
#
_symmetry.space_group_name_H-M   'P 1'
#
loop_
_entity.id
_entity.type
_entity.pdbx_description
1 polymer ?
#
loop_
_entity_poly.entity_id
_entity_poly.type
_entity_poly.pdbx_seq_one_letter_code
_entity_poly.pdbx_strand_id
1 'polypeptide(L)' 'MRINIIGTAGSGKSFFSKRVAQKLNIPCVEIEALAWKRNWTEA' A
#
# COMPACT_ATOMS: atom_id res chain seq x y z
N MET A 1 -12.03 6.77 -3.00
CA MET A 1 -10.76 7.49 -2.75
C MET A 1 -9.63 6.46 -2.70
N ARG A 2 -8.49 6.71 -3.35
CA ARG A 2 -7.27 5.87 -3.29
C ARG A 2 -6.11 6.73 -2.81
N ILE A 3 -5.30 6.21 -1.89
CA ILE A 3 -4.16 6.90 -1.29
C ILE A 3 -2.94 6.01 -1.49
N ASN A 4 -1.95 6.50 -2.22
CA ASN A 4 -0.68 5.81 -2.41
C ASN A 4 0.36 6.40 -1.45
N ILE A 5 1.00 5.54 -0.67
CA ILE A 5 2.01 5.93 0.31
C ILE A 5 3.37 5.46 -0.20
N ILE A 6 4.22 6.41 -0.58
CA ILE A 6 5.57 6.19 -1.13
C ILE A 6 6.63 6.79 -0.20
N GLY A 7 7.86 6.28 -0.28
CA GLY A 7 8.95 6.67 0.62
C GLY A 7 10.07 5.65 0.66
N THR A 8 11.23 6.06 1.17
CA THR A 8 12.44 5.22 1.23
C THR A 8 12.28 4.01 2.16
N ALA A 9 13.11 2.99 1.98
CA ALA A 9 13.14 1.83 2.89
C ALA A 9 13.40 2.30 4.33
N GLY A 10 12.68 1.72 5.30
CA GLY A 10 12.79 2.13 6.71
C GLY A 10 12.04 3.41 7.10
N SER A 11 11.43 4.16 6.17
CA SER A 11 10.71 5.41 6.48
C SER A 11 9.38 5.24 7.23
N GLY A 12 8.98 4.02 7.59
CA GLY A 12 7.75 3.74 8.34
C GLY A 12 6.46 3.72 7.53
N LYS A 13 6.51 3.60 6.20
CA LYS A 13 5.32 3.56 5.31
C LYS A 13 4.21 2.64 5.82
N SER A 14 4.52 1.36 6.09
CA SER A 14 3.51 0.39 6.52
C SER A 14 2.87 0.76 7.87
N PHE A 15 3.62 1.41 8.77
CA PHE A 15 3.06 1.92 10.03
C PHE A 15 2.10 3.10 9.77
N PHE A 16 2.51 4.04 8.93
CA PHE A 16 1.70 5.18 8.54
C PHE A 16 0.42 4.77 7.79
N SER A 17 0.52 3.87 6.81
CA SER A 17 -0.61 3.33 6.04
C SER A 17 -1.68 2.71 6.93
N LYS A 18 -1.28 1.89 7.92
CA LYS A 18 -2.21 1.28 8.87
C LYS A 18 -2.98 2.33 9.69
N ARG A 19 -2.30 3.37 10.16
CA ARG A 19 -2.95 4.45 10.93
C ARG A 19 -3.91 5.29 10.09
N VAL A 20 -3.54 5.60 8.85
CA VAL A 20 -4.42 6.33 7.92
C VAL A 20 -5.65 5.51 7.60
N ALA A 21 -5.47 4.22 7.30
CA ALA A 21 -6.56 3.28 7.04
C ALA A 21 -7.55 3.18 8.20
N GLN A 22 -7.05 3.08 9.45
CA GLN A 22 -7.89 3.08 10.65
C GLN A 22 -8.67 4.38 10.83
N LYS A 23 -8.02 5.54 10.67
CA LYS A 23 -8.67 6.85 10.86
C LYS A 23 -9.75 7.14 9.82
N LEU A 24 -9.53 6.71 8.58
CA LEU A 24 -10.46 6.94 7.47
C LEU A 24 -11.45 5.78 7.29
N ASN A 25 -11.33 4.71 8.08
CA ASN A 25 -12.10 3.48 7.94
C ASN A 25 -12.06 2.91 6.50
N ILE A 26 -10.85 2.87 5.92
CA ILE A 26 -10.60 2.34 4.57
C ILE A 26 -9.65 1.13 4.63
N PRO A 27 -9.71 0.22 3.66
CA PRO A 27 -8.78 -0.92 3.60
C PRO A 27 -7.33 -0.45 3.36
N CYS A 28 -6.40 -1.06 4.09
CA CYS A 28 -4.96 -0.93 3.86
C CYS A 28 -4.48 -2.12 3.04
N VAL A 29 -3.89 -1.88 1.87
CA VAL A 29 -3.38 -2.93 0.98
C VAL A 29 -1.93 -2.61 0.64
N GLU A 30 -1.04 -3.59 0.81
CA GLU A 30 0.35 -3.48 0.37
C GLU A 30 0.41 -3.64 -1.15
N ILE A 31 1.11 -2.73 -1.83
CA ILE A 31 1.20 -2.72 -3.30
C ILE A 31 1.90 -3.98 -3.81
N GLU A 32 2.90 -4.48 -3.08
CA GLU A 32 3.61 -5.73 -3.42
C GLU A 32 2.66 -6.93 -3.47
N ALA A 33 1.67 -6.99 -2.56
CA ALA A 33 0.64 -8.03 -2.56
C ALA A 33 -0.32 -7.93 -3.77
N LEU A 34 -0.46 -6.74 -4.37
CA LEU A 34 -1.25 -6.53 -5.58
C LEU A 34 -0.43 -6.80 -6.86
N ALA A 35 0.89 -6.57 -6.82
CA ALA A 35 1.79 -6.80 -7.94
C ALA A 35 1.99 -8.29 -8.23
N TRP A 36 1.92 -9.14 -7.20
CA TRP A 36 2.00 -10.60 -7.31
C TRP A 36 0.69 -11.26 -7.78
N LYS A 37 0.04 -10.70 -8.81
CA LYS A 37 -0.99 -11.44 -9.53
C LYS A 37 -0.33 -12.38 -10.53
N ARG A 38 -0.85 -13.61 -10.62
CA ARG A 38 -0.39 -14.69 -11.52
C ARG A 38 -0.34 -14.30 -13.01
N ASN A 39 -0.95 -13.16 -13.38
CA ASN A 39 -0.99 -12.58 -14.73
C ASN A 39 -0.22 -11.23 -14.82
N TRP A 40 0.80 -11.01 -13.99
CA TRP A 40 1.64 -9.82 -14.15
C TRP A 40 2.31 -9.87 -15.53
N THR A 41 2.09 -8.82 -16.34
CA THR A 41 2.64 -8.69 -17.69
C THR A 41 3.36 -7.35 -17.75
N GLU A 42 4.64 -7.36 -18.14
CA GLU A 42 5.35 -6.13 -18.52
C GLU A 42 4.71 -5.58 -19.80
N ALA A 43 4.29 -4.32 -19.76
CA ALA A 43 3.90 -3.56 -20.94
C ALA A 43 5.05 -2.64 -21.35
#